data_AF-A0A109JZW7-F1
#
_entry.id   AF-A0A109JZW7-F1
#
_cell.length_a   1.000
_cell.length_b   1.000
_cell.length_c   1.000
_cell.angle_alpha   90.00
_cell.angle_beta   90.00
_cell.angle_gamma   90.00
#
_symmetry.space_group_name_H-M   'P 1'
#
loop_
_entity.id
_entity.type
_entity.pdbx_description
1 polymer ?
#
loop_
_entity_poly.entity_id
_entity_poly.type
_entity_poly.pdbx_seq_one_letter_code
_entity_poly.pdbx_strand_id
1 'polypeptide(L)'
;MKSKKSASTQFDVEALQAALDSERITRDLNWKDVSAQSGVSASTLTRLTQGKRPDVDSLTALTHWLGLSADRFMRLPQRGFGSASPLAQISSILRDDPNLNKDAATALDEMIKSTYARLRSQR
;
A
#
# COMPACT_ATOMS: atom_id res chain seq x y z
N MET A 1 -32.57 23.84 -2.10
CA MET A 1 -31.34 23.34 -2.77
C MET A 1 -30.71 22.24 -1.94
N LYS A 2 -30.55 21.02 -2.47
CA LYS A 2 -29.80 19.93 -1.78
C LYS A 2 -28.32 20.09 -2.12
N SER A 3 -27.51 20.42 -1.12
CA SER A 3 -26.06 20.58 -1.29
C SER A 3 -25.42 19.22 -1.60
N LYS A 4 -24.74 19.15 -2.75
CA LYS A 4 -24.02 17.98 -3.27
C LYS A 4 -22.87 17.69 -2.28
N LYS A 5 -22.99 16.62 -1.48
CA LYS A 5 -21.95 16.20 -0.53
C LYS A 5 -20.67 15.91 -1.34
N SER A 6 -19.70 16.81 -1.29
CA SER A 6 -18.40 16.63 -1.93
C SER A 6 -17.78 15.35 -1.39
N ALA A 7 -17.37 14.43 -2.27
CA ALA A 7 -16.61 13.26 -1.88
C ALA A 7 -15.31 13.76 -1.21
N SER A 8 -15.28 13.79 0.11
CA SER A 8 -14.10 14.20 0.86
C SER A 8 -13.02 13.16 0.57
N THR A 9 -11.92 13.58 -0.05
CA THR A 9 -10.71 12.77 -0.16
C THR A 9 -10.33 12.28 1.23
N GLN A 10 -10.59 11.01 1.50
CA GLN A 10 -10.40 10.45 2.84
C GLN A 10 -9.08 9.68 2.86
N PHE A 11 -8.13 10.16 3.66
CA PHE A 11 -6.89 9.42 3.91
C PHE A 11 -7.17 8.01 4.43
N ASP A 12 -6.45 7.05 3.89
CA ASP A 12 -6.52 5.62 4.19
C ASP A 12 -5.32 5.22 5.05
N VAL A 13 -5.55 5.25 6.37
CA VAL A 13 -4.52 4.91 7.37
C VAL A 13 -4.13 3.44 7.29
N GLU A 14 -5.11 2.57 7.04
CA GLU A 14 -4.91 1.12 6.96
C GLU A 14 -4.02 0.77 5.77
N ALA A 15 -4.25 1.41 4.62
CA ALA A 15 -3.38 1.24 3.46
C ALA A 15 -1.92 1.67 3.74
N LEU A 16 -1.71 2.79 4.45
CA LEU A 16 -0.36 3.22 4.84
C LEU A 16 0.29 2.22 5.81
N GLN A 17 -0.44 1.77 6.83
CA GLN A 17 0.05 0.76 7.77
C GLN A 17 0.46 -0.53 7.07
N ALA A 18 -0.38 -1.04 6.17
CA ALA A 18 -0.11 -2.27 5.44
C ALA A 18 1.14 -2.15 4.56
N ALA A 19 1.33 -0.99 3.90
CA ALA A 19 2.54 -0.72 3.12
C ALA A 19 3.79 -0.67 4.01
N LEU A 20 3.72 -0.02 5.17
CA LEU A 20 4.82 0.02 6.14
C LEU A 20 5.18 -1.37 6.66
N ASP A 21 4.18 -2.17 7.01
CA ASP A 21 4.42 -3.50 7.55
C ASP A 21 5.01 -4.45 6.49
N SER A 22 4.53 -4.36 5.25
CA SER A 22 5.07 -5.12 4.12
C SER A 22 6.55 -4.78 3.91
N GLU A 23 6.89 -3.49 3.83
CA GLU A 23 8.27 -3.06 3.61
C GLU A 23 9.18 -3.42 4.80
N ARG A 24 8.66 -3.30 6.02
CA ARG A 24 9.34 -3.70 7.25
C ARG A 24 9.70 -5.19 7.21
N ILE A 25 8.77 -6.06 6.81
CA ILE A 25 9.01 -7.50 6.69
C ILE A 25 9.99 -7.80 5.56
N THR A 26 9.83 -7.17 4.38
CA THR A 26 10.72 -7.35 3.24
C THR A 26 12.17 -6.98 3.56
N ARG A 27 12.38 -5.92 4.35
CA ARG A 27 13.72 -5.48 4.79
C ARG A 27 14.22 -6.16 6.08
N ASP A 28 13.49 -7.13 6.62
CA ASP A 28 13.77 -7.82 7.89
C ASP A 28 14.00 -6.86 9.09
N LEU A 29 13.13 -5.86 9.21
CA LEU A 29 13.23 -4.80 10.22
C LEU A 29 12.22 -4.99 11.36
N ASN A 30 12.58 -4.49 12.55
CA ASN A 30 11.61 -4.26 13.62
C ASN A 30 11.13 -2.78 13.61
N TRP A 31 10.09 -2.47 14.39
CA TRP A 31 9.53 -1.11 14.43
C TRP A 31 10.48 -0.03 14.98
N LYS A 32 11.48 -0.41 15.79
CA LYS A 32 12.52 0.53 16.23
C LYS A 32 13.44 0.90 15.07
N ASP A 33 13.76 -0.06 14.19
CA ASP A 33 14.57 0.21 13.01
C ASP A 33 13.82 1.11 12.03
N VAL A 34 12.52 0.86 11.82
CA VAL A 34 11.64 1.75 11.03
C VAL A 34 11.63 3.16 11.61
N SER A 35 11.55 3.29 12.95
CA SER A 35 11.61 4.59 13.63
C SER A 35 12.94 5.31 13.35
N ALA A 36 14.05 4.60 13.49
CA ALA A 36 15.38 5.17 13.24
C ALA A 36 15.59 5.58 11.78
N GLN A 37 15.13 4.77 10.82
CA GLN A 37 15.33 5.03 9.39
C GLN A 37 14.37 6.09 8.82
N SER A 38 13.12 6.12 9.28
CA SER A 38 12.13 7.10 8.81
C SER A 38 12.24 8.45 9.52
N GLY A 39 12.90 8.51 10.68
CA GLY A 39 12.92 9.70 11.54
C GLY A 39 11.61 9.94 12.31
N VAL A 40 10.64 9.03 12.19
CA VAL A 40 9.36 9.09 12.91
C VAL A 40 9.47 8.35 14.24
N SER A 41 8.98 8.95 15.33
CA SER A 41 9.08 8.33 16.66
C SER A 41 8.31 7.01 16.76
N ALA A 42 8.82 6.08 17.58
CA ALA A 42 8.14 4.82 17.86
C ALA A 42 6.73 5.02 18.47
N SER A 43 6.50 6.10 19.23
CA SER A 43 5.18 6.45 19.75
C SER A 43 4.22 6.84 18.63
N THR A 44 4.70 7.63 17.66
CA THR A 44 3.92 7.99 16.46
C THR A 44 3.59 6.75 15.62
N LEU A 45 4.55 5.84 15.42
CA LEU A 45 4.32 4.57 14.72
C LEU A 45 3.30 3.69 15.46
N THR A 46 3.36 3.62 16.79
CA THR A 46 2.38 2.88 17.61
C THR A 46 0.98 3.49 17.49
N ARG A 47 0.87 4.81 17.54
CA ARG A 47 -0.41 5.50 17.32
C ARG A 47 -0.92 5.25 15.90
N LEU A 48 -0.02 5.24 14.92
CA LEU A 48 -0.34 4.92 13.55
C LEU A 48 -0.97 3.54 13.49
N THR A 49 -0.34 2.48 14.02
CA THR A 49 -0.88 1.10 14.02
C THR A 49 -2.22 0.95 14.75
N GLN A 50 -2.53 1.85 15.68
CA GLN A 50 -3.84 1.96 16.34
C GLN A 50 -4.90 2.69 15.49
N GLY A 51 -4.60 2.98 14.22
CA GLY A 51 -5.51 3.65 13.28
C GLY A 51 -5.54 5.18 13.42
N LYS A 52 -4.64 5.79 14.21
CA LYS A 52 -4.56 7.26 14.27
C LYS A 52 -3.88 7.79 13.02
N ARG A 53 -4.41 8.90 12.50
CA ARG A 53 -3.82 9.58 11.35
C ARG A 53 -2.47 10.21 11.72
N PRO A 54 -1.45 10.06 10.87
CA PRO A 54 -0.21 10.82 11.02
C PRO A 54 -0.47 12.31 10.74
N ASP A 55 0.36 13.17 11.31
CA ASP A 55 0.50 14.55 10.85
C ASP A 55 1.24 14.60 9.50
N VAL A 56 1.34 15.80 8.92
CA VAL A 56 1.91 16.01 7.59
C VAL A 56 3.40 15.63 7.55
N ASP A 57 4.15 15.94 8.61
CA ASP A 57 5.59 15.66 8.69
C ASP A 57 5.84 14.15 8.76
N SER A 58 5.10 13.45 9.63
CA SER A 58 5.17 12.00 9.76
C SER A 58 4.75 11.30 8.48
N LEU A 59 3.69 11.78 7.81
CA LEU A 59 3.26 11.23 6.52
C LEU A 59 4.35 11.38 5.46
N THR A 60 4.94 12.57 5.36
CA THR A 60 6.00 12.87 4.38
C THR A 60 7.22 11.99 4.62
N ALA A 61 7.67 11.88 5.88
CA ALA A 61 8.80 11.04 6.26
C ALA A 61 8.56 9.55 5.93
N LEU A 62 7.38 9.03 6.25
CA LEU A 62 7.04 7.62 6.00
C LEU A 62 6.89 7.30 4.51
N THR A 63 6.25 8.19 3.75
CA THR A 63 6.08 8.02 2.29
C THR A 63 7.42 8.11 1.56
N HIS A 64 8.32 8.98 2.01
CA HIS A 64 9.70 9.04 1.52
C HIS A 64 10.47 7.75 1.83
N TRP A 65 10.38 7.24 3.08
CA TRP A 65 11.04 5.98 3.46
C TRP A 65 10.53 4.76 2.66
N LEU A 66 9.23 4.75 2.33
CA LEU A 66 8.58 3.75 1.46
C LEU A 66 8.93 3.92 -0.03
N GLY A 67 9.40 5.09 -0.47
CA GLY A 67 9.54 5.40 -1.89
C GLY A 67 8.19 5.49 -2.64
N LEU A 68 7.09 5.78 -1.93
CA LEU A 68 5.73 5.87 -2.49
C LEU A 68 5.18 7.29 -2.36
N SER A 69 4.34 7.73 -3.32
CA SER A 69 3.62 9.01 -3.19
C SER A 69 2.52 8.92 -2.14
N ALA A 70 2.33 9.98 -1.36
CA ALA A 70 1.22 10.13 -0.40
C ALA A 70 -0.16 9.98 -1.07
N ASP A 71 -0.29 10.32 -2.36
CA ASP A 71 -1.54 10.17 -3.13
C ASP A 71 -2.04 8.72 -3.17
N ARG A 72 -1.13 7.74 -3.02
CA ARG A 72 -1.48 6.31 -2.97
C ARG A 72 -2.36 5.96 -1.78
N PHE A 73 -2.31 6.76 -0.72
CA PHE A 73 -3.06 6.57 0.52
C PHE A 73 -4.27 7.52 0.60
N MET A 74 -4.57 8.23 -0.48
CA MET A 74 -5.76 9.07 -0.58
C MET A 74 -6.86 8.29 -1.29
N ARG A 75 -8.05 8.15 -0.67
CA ARG A 75 -9.23 7.62 -1.37
C ARG A 75 -9.75 8.64 -2.38
N LEU A 76 -9.08 8.67 -3.52
CA LEU A 76 -9.51 9.41 -4.70
C LEU A 76 -10.53 8.53 -5.44
N PRO A 77 -11.67 9.09 -5.90
CA PRO A 77 -12.55 8.36 -6.80
C PRO A 77 -11.73 7.94 -8.01
N GLN A 78 -11.63 6.62 -8.21
CA GLN A 78 -10.89 6.00 -9.30
C GLN A 78 -11.27 6.71 -10.61
N ARG A 79 -10.34 7.48 -11.19
CA ARG A 79 -10.52 8.02 -12.54
C ARG A 79 -10.38 6.84 -13.49
N GLY A 80 -11.48 6.14 -13.71
CA GLY A 80 -11.54 5.10 -14.72
C GLY A 80 -11.33 5.74 -16.07
N PHE A 81 -10.13 5.57 -16.65
CA PHE A 81 -9.83 5.35 -18.06
C PHE A 81 -8.33 5.03 -18.20
N GLY A 82 -7.97 3.97 -18.91
CA GLY A 82 -6.60 3.75 -19.46
C GLY A 82 -5.59 2.95 -18.62
N SER A 83 -5.85 2.62 -17.35
CA SER A 83 -4.94 1.77 -16.57
C SER A 83 -5.21 0.28 -16.83
N ALA A 84 -4.15 -0.53 -16.97
CA ALA A 84 -4.26 -1.98 -17.03
C ALA A 84 -5.08 -2.53 -15.84
N SER A 85 -5.69 -3.72 -15.99
CA SER A 85 -6.44 -4.34 -14.89
C SER A 85 -5.54 -4.54 -13.66
N PRO A 86 -6.08 -4.56 -12.41
CA PRO A 86 -5.26 -4.79 -11.22
C PRO A 86 -4.42 -6.06 -11.31
N LEU A 87 -4.96 -7.14 -11.88
CA LEU A 87 -4.21 -8.37 -12.12
C LEU A 87 -3.04 -8.15 -13.09
N ALA A 88 -3.25 -7.44 -14.20
CA ALA A 88 -2.17 -7.15 -15.14
C ALA A 88 -1.06 -6.28 -14.53
N GLN A 89 -1.42 -5.33 -13.66
CA GLN A 89 -0.44 -4.52 -12.92
C GLN A 89 0.40 -5.40 -11.96
N ILE A 90 -0.26 -6.26 -11.18
CA ILE A 90 0.42 -7.19 -10.25
C ILE A 90 1.32 -8.16 -11.02
N SER A 91 0.84 -8.76 -12.11
CA SER A 91 1.64 -9.66 -12.94
C SER A 91 2.91 -8.97 -13.49
N SER A 92 2.82 -7.68 -13.85
CA SER A 92 3.99 -6.91 -14.29
C SER A 92 4.99 -6.72 -13.15
N ILE A 93 4.51 -6.29 -11.97
CA ILE A 93 5.36 -6.07 -10.79
C ILE A 93 6.12 -7.34 -10.41
N LEU A 94 5.45 -8.50 -10.37
CA LEU A 94 6.09 -9.77 -10.02
C LEU A 94 7.13 -10.22 -11.03
N ARG A 95 6.91 -9.94 -12.32
CA ARG A 95 7.87 -10.28 -13.39
C ARG A 95 9.11 -9.39 -13.34
N ASP A 96 8.95 -8.14 -12.93
CA ASP A 96 10.02 -7.14 -12.88
C ASP A 96 10.76 -7.15 -11.53
N ASP A 97 10.37 -8.00 -10.56
CA ASP A 97 11.03 -8.11 -9.25
C ASP A 97 12.40 -8.81 -9.37
N PRO A 98 13.51 -8.10 -9.07
CA PRO A 98 14.86 -8.68 -9.17
C PRO A 98 15.15 -9.77 -8.14
N ASN A 99 14.33 -9.90 -7.09
CA ASN A 99 14.49 -10.92 -6.06
C ASN A 99 13.79 -12.24 -6.40
N LEU A 100 13.00 -12.27 -7.48
CA LEU A 100 12.29 -13.46 -7.93
C LEU A 100 12.92 -14.02 -9.20
N ASN A 101 13.15 -15.33 -9.23
CA ASN A 101 13.43 -16.02 -10.48
C ASN A 101 12.12 -16.21 -11.29
N LYS A 102 12.26 -16.55 -12.58
CA LYS A 102 11.11 -16.67 -13.51
C LYS A 102 10.05 -17.67 -13.03
N ASP A 103 10.48 -18.78 -12.46
CA ASP A 103 9.57 -19.84 -12.01
C ASP A 103 8.81 -19.39 -10.76
N ALA A 104 9.49 -18.75 -9.80
CA ALA A 104 8.88 -18.20 -8.60
C ALA A 104 7.87 -17.08 -8.92
N ALA A 105 8.23 -16.16 -9.81
CA ALA A 105 7.33 -15.10 -10.27
C ALA A 105 6.08 -15.67 -10.95
N THR A 106 6.24 -16.72 -11.76
CA THR A 106 5.13 -17.41 -12.44
C THR A 106 4.23 -18.11 -11.44
N ALA A 107 4.79 -18.84 -10.48
CA ALA A 107 4.02 -19.54 -9.44
C ALA A 107 3.17 -18.56 -8.59
N LEU A 108 3.74 -17.42 -8.19
CA LEU A 108 3.01 -16.38 -7.46
C LEU A 108 1.89 -15.76 -8.31
N ASP A 109 2.15 -15.49 -9.58
CA ASP A 109 1.16 -14.93 -10.50
C ASP A 109 -0.04 -15.88 -10.70
N GLU A 110 0.21 -17.19 -10.86
CA GLU A 110 -0.83 -18.21 -10.97
C GLU A 110 -1.66 -18.34 -9.67
N MET A 111 -0.99 -18.33 -8.52
CA MET A 111 -1.65 -18.36 -7.21
C MET A 111 -2.58 -17.15 -7.01
N ILE A 112 -2.12 -15.95 -7.37
CA ILE A 112 -2.92 -14.73 -7.26
C ILE A 112 -4.09 -14.76 -8.24
N LYS A 113 -3.87 -15.11 -9.51
CA LYS A 113 -4.93 -15.19 -10.53
C LYS A 113 -6.02 -16.19 -10.16
N SER A 114 -5.64 -17.39 -9.71
CA SER A 114 -6.60 -18.43 -9.32
C SER A 114 -7.42 -18.01 -8.09
N THR A 115 -6.77 -17.44 -7.07
CA THR A 115 -7.45 -16.94 -5.87
C THR A 115 -8.39 -15.78 -6.21
N TYR A 116 -7.94 -14.83 -7.03
CA TYR A 116 -8.76 -13.70 -7.46
C TYR A 116 -10.01 -14.14 -8.23
N ALA A 117 -9.86 -15.08 -9.17
CA ALA A 117 -10.98 -15.63 -9.93
C ALA A 117 -12.03 -16.28 -9.02
N ARG A 118 -11.58 -17.06 -8.02
CA ARG A 118 -12.45 -17.72 -7.04
C ARG A 118 -13.21 -16.73 -6.15
N LEU A 119 -12.54 -15.69 -5.64
CA LEU A 119 -13.18 -14.70 -4.76
C LEU A 119 -14.16 -13.80 -5.53
N ARG A 120 -13.91 -13.56 -6.82
CA ARG A 120 -14.80 -12.78 -7.66
C ARG A 120 -16.07 -13.55 -8.07
N SER A 121 -16.00 -14.87 -8.23
CA SER A 121 -17.17 -15.70 -8.55
C SER A 121 -18.09 -16.00 -7.35
N GLN A 122 -17.64 -15.69 -6.13
CA GLN A 122 -18.42 -15.81 -4.88
C GLN A 122 -19.22 -14.54 -4.53
N ARG A 123 -19.24 -13.55 -5.44
CA ARG A 123 -20.07 -12.34 -5.35
C ARG A 123 -21.33 -12.49 -6.18
#